data_AF-A0A2W2EAY5-F1
#
_entry.id   AF-A0A2W2EAY5-F1
#
_cell.length_a   1.000
_cell.length_b   1.000
_cell.length_c   1.000
_cell.angle_alpha   90.00
_cell.angle_beta   90.00
_cell.angle_gamma   90.00
#
_symmetry.space_group_name_H-M   'P 1'
#
loop_
_entity.id
_entity.type
_entity.pdbx_description
1 polymer ?
#
loop_
_entity_poly.entity_id
_entity_poly.type
_entity_poly.pdbx_seq_one_letter_code
_entity_poly.pdbx_strand_id
1 'polypeptide(L)'
;YNLARWVVEDRVNNALADRETVYANDVPGNWKLWLGVPVKVFKKYAKNNDDKQKALELINNDQYGFTAIYDEDMNFKRSLLMWWMNHNYVKNFRKYFKENKG
;
A
#
# COMPACT_ATOMS: atom_id res chain seq x y z
N TYR A 1 10.57 -17.64 10.74
CA TYR A 1 9.69 -17.27 11.86
C TYR A 1 8.61 -18.33 12.05
N ASN A 2 8.32 -18.74 13.29
CA ASN A 2 7.16 -19.60 13.60
C ASN A 2 5.94 -18.71 13.85
N LEU A 3 5.05 -18.60 12.87
CA LEU A 3 3.84 -17.76 12.95
C LEU A 3 2.84 -18.26 14.00
N ALA A 4 2.77 -19.57 14.25
CA ALA A 4 1.84 -20.15 15.22
C ALA A 4 2.15 -19.70 16.66
N ARG A 5 3.44 -19.43 16.96
CA ARG A 5 3.86 -18.92 18.28
C ARG A 5 3.25 -17.56 18.60
N TRP A 6 3.11 -16.68 17.61
CA TRP A 6 2.51 -15.35 17.81
C TRP A 6 1.05 -15.42 18.24
N VAL A 7 0.28 -16.37 17.68
CA VAL A 7 -1.12 -16.58 18.08
C VAL A 7 -1.21 -17.05 19.53
N VAL A 8 -0.30 -17.93 19.97
CA VAL A 8 -0.25 -18.40 21.36
C VAL A 8 0.17 -17.27 22.31
N GLU A 9 1.22 -16.52 21.97
CA GLU A 9 1.67 -15.38 22.78
C GLU A 9 0.59 -14.27 22.90
N ASP A 10 -0.15 -14.01 21.81
CA ASP A 10 -1.27 -13.06 21.79
C ASP A 10 -2.47 -13.55 22.60
N ARG A 11 -3.01 -14.72 22.25
CA ARG A 11 -4.35 -15.16 22.69
C ARG A 11 -4.37 -16.00 23.94
N VAL A 12 -3.29 -16.73 24.23
CA VAL A 12 -3.21 -17.63 25.39
C VAL A 12 -2.45 -16.95 26.52
N ASN A 13 -1.30 -16.37 26.20
CA ASN A 13 -0.40 -15.81 27.21
C ASN A 13 -0.65 -14.31 27.48
N ASN A 14 -1.42 -13.61 26.64
CA ASN A 14 -1.62 -12.15 26.68
C ASN A 14 -0.29 -11.37 26.78
N ALA A 15 0.80 -11.93 26.25
CA ALA A 15 2.16 -11.41 26.45
C ALA A 15 2.53 -10.31 25.45
N LEU A 16 1.65 -9.98 24.50
CA LEU A 16 1.90 -9.02 23.43
C LEU A 16 1.26 -7.66 23.64
N ALA A 17 0.40 -7.49 24.67
CA ALA A 17 -0.37 -6.26 24.87
C ALA A 17 0.50 -5.00 25.00
N ASP A 18 1.61 -5.11 25.72
CA ASP A 18 2.54 -3.99 25.99
C ASP A 18 3.82 -4.06 25.15
N ARG A 19 3.88 -4.97 24.17
CA ARG A 19 5.07 -5.19 23.36
C ARG A 19 5.05 -4.30 22.11
N GLU A 20 6.22 -3.79 21.72
CA GLU A 20 6.36 -3.09 20.44
C GLU A 20 5.99 -3.99 19.26
N THR A 21 5.42 -3.37 18.22
CA THR A 21 5.04 -4.07 17.00
C THR A 21 6.27 -4.60 16.29
N VAL A 22 6.33 -5.92 16.11
CA VAL A 22 7.42 -6.59 15.37
C VAL A 22 6.97 -6.80 13.93
N TYR A 23 7.72 -6.25 12.98
CA TYR A 23 7.50 -6.45 11.56
C TYR A 23 8.29 -7.66 11.06
N ALA A 24 7.61 -8.61 10.41
CA ALA A 24 8.26 -9.81 9.86
C ALA A 24 9.19 -9.51 8.68
N ASN A 25 8.99 -8.37 8.01
CA ASN A 25 9.87 -7.84 6.97
C ASN A 25 10.57 -6.60 7.51
N ASP A 26 11.60 -6.80 8.33
CA ASP A 26 12.35 -5.73 8.98
C ASP A 26 13.48 -5.15 8.11
N VAL A 27 13.84 -5.84 7.02
CA VAL A 27 14.88 -5.39 6.07
C VAL A 27 14.31 -4.31 5.13
N PRO A 28 14.71 -3.03 5.26
CA PRO A 28 14.09 -1.94 4.50
C PRO A 28 14.24 -2.08 2.98
N GLY A 29 15.33 -2.69 2.51
CA GLY A 29 15.56 -2.95 1.08
C GLY A 29 14.55 -3.91 0.45
N ASN A 30 13.87 -4.73 1.25
CA ASN A 30 12.87 -5.70 0.78
C ASN A 30 11.44 -5.18 0.91
N TRP A 31 11.26 -3.93 1.30
CA TRP A 31 9.93 -3.36 1.42
C TRP A 31 9.34 -3.12 0.04
N LYS A 32 8.07 -3.48 -0.12
CA LYS A 32 7.26 -3.13 -1.29
C LYS A 32 5.96 -2.53 -0.81
N LEU A 33 5.62 -1.39 -1.38
CA LEU A 33 4.37 -0.70 -1.11
C LEU A 33 3.27 -1.29 -1.98
N TRP A 34 2.22 -1.81 -1.34
CA TRP A 34 1.01 -2.17 -2.05
C TRP A 34 0.04 -0.98 -2.06
N LEU A 35 -0.34 -0.53 -3.25
CA LEU A 35 -1.24 0.59 -3.44
C LEU A 35 -2.62 0.12 -3.90
N GLY A 36 -3.66 0.47 -3.13
CA GLY A 36 -5.05 0.27 -3.53
C GLY A 36 -5.63 1.36 -4.44
N VAL A 37 -4.91 2.49 -4.59
CA VAL A 37 -5.31 3.63 -5.42
C VAL A 37 -4.14 4.09 -6.28
N PRO A 38 -4.37 4.70 -7.47
CA PRO A 38 -3.29 5.19 -8.32
C PRO A 38 -2.34 6.12 -7.56
N VAL A 39 -1.04 6.08 -7.87
CA VAL A 39 0.00 6.92 -7.22
C VAL A 39 -0.41 8.39 -7.12
N LYS A 40 -1.00 8.95 -8.18
CA LYS A 40 -1.46 10.35 -8.22
C LYS A 40 -2.53 10.66 -7.16
N VAL A 41 -3.43 9.71 -6.90
CA VAL A 41 -4.46 9.84 -5.85
C VAL A 41 -3.79 9.78 -4.48
N PHE A 42 -2.95 8.77 -4.25
CA PHE A 42 -2.23 8.63 -2.97
C PHE A 42 -1.42 9.88 -2.62
N LYS A 43 -0.58 10.36 -3.55
CA LYS A 43 0.25 11.56 -3.35
C LYS A 43 -0.58 12.79 -2.93
N LYS A 44 -1.75 12.97 -3.57
CA LYS A 44 -2.60 14.14 -3.37
C LYS A 44 -3.46 14.06 -2.11
N TYR A 45 -4.07 12.92 -1.82
CA TYR A 45 -5.14 12.81 -0.82
C TYR A 45 -4.75 12.07 0.45
N ALA A 46 -3.62 11.36 0.48
CA ALA A 46 -3.16 10.74 1.72
C ALA A 46 -2.76 11.83 2.74
N LYS A 47 -3.18 11.63 4.01
CA LYS A 47 -2.81 12.49 5.14
C LYS A 47 -1.29 12.58 5.25
N ASN A 48 -0.76 13.77 5.53
CA ASN A 48 0.67 13.93 5.72
C ASN A 48 1.09 13.39 7.09
N ASN A 49 1.85 12.29 7.10
CA ASN A 49 2.42 11.63 8.27
C ASN A 49 3.70 10.87 7.86
N ASP A 50 4.38 10.27 8.84
CA ASP A 50 5.63 9.54 8.62
C ASP A 50 5.45 8.35 7.66
N ASP A 51 4.31 7.67 7.73
CA ASP A 51 3.99 6.56 6.81
C ASP A 51 3.86 7.03 5.36
N LYS A 52 3.26 8.22 5.14
CA LYS A 52 3.20 8.82 3.80
C LYS A 52 4.60 9.11 3.29
N GLN A 53 5.51 9.61 4.11
CA GLN A 53 6.88 9.89 3.68
C GLN A 53 7.61 8.60 3.29
N LYS A 54 7.53 7.55 4.12
CA LYS A 54 8.08 6.22 3.78
C LYS A 54 7.47 5.66 2.49
N ALA A 55 6.15 5.78 2.32
CA ALA A 55 5.48 5.34 1.10
C ALA A 55 5.94 6.14 -0.14
N LEU A 56 6.19 7.44 0.00
CA LEU A 56 6.73 8.26 -1.09
C LEU A 56 8.15 7.84 -1.48
N GLU A 57 9.00 7.49 -0.51
CA GLU A 57 10.34 6.94 -0.76
C GLU A 57 10.26 5.63 -1.54
N LEU A 58 9.41 4.69 -1.11
CA LEU A 58 9.19 3.42 -1.82
C LEU A 58 8.66 3.64 -3.25
N ILE A 59 7.76 4.60 -3.44
CA ILE A 59 7.26 4.96 -4.78
C ILE A 59 8.38 5.54 -5.66
N ASN A 60 9.25 6.38 -5.09
CA ASN A 60 10.36 6.98 -5.85
C ASN A 60 11.44 5.95 -6.22
N ASN A 61 11.55 4.86 -5.46
CA ASN A 61 12.44 3.74 -5.73
C ASN A 61 11.80 2.64 -6.60
N ASP A 62 10.62 2.87 -7.18
CA ASP A 62 9.83 1.86 -7.91
C ASP A 62 9.52 0.58 -7.12
N GLN A 63 9.55 0.65 -5.78
CA GLN A 63 9.24 -0.43 -4.86
C GLN A 63 7.74 -0.46 -4.52
N TYR A 64 6.88 -0.47 -5.53
CA TYR A 64 5.43 -0.51 -5.32
C TYR A 64 4.70 -1.36 -6.36
N GLY A 65 3.46 -1.74 -6.05
CA GLY A 65 2.62 -2.52 -6.95
C GLY A 65 1.13 -2.34 -6.67
N PHE A 66 0.31 -2.82 -7.61
CA PHE A 66 -1.15 -2.81 -7.52
C PHE A 66 -1.66 -4.23 -7.74
N THR A 67 -2.81 -4.57 -7.18
CA THR A 67 -3.44 -5.89 -7.37
C THR A 67 -3.75 -6.21 -8.83
N ALA A 68 -4.07 -5.19 -9.63
CA ALA A 68 -4.46 -5.36 -11.03
C ALA A 68 -3.25 -5.47 -11.99
N ILE A 69 -2.03 -5.21 -11.53
CA ILE A 69 -0.82 -5.24 -12.37
C ILE A 69 -0.06 -6.53 -12.10
N TYR A 70 0.15 -7.30 -13.15
CA TYR A 70 0.94 -8.52 -13.20
C TYR A 70 1.71 -8.48 -14.52
N ASP A 71 3.02 -8.70 -14.52
CA ASP A 71 3.84 -8.36 -15.69
C ASP A 71 3.66 -9.38 -16.82
N GLU A 72 3.38 -10.64 -16.46
CA GLU A 72 3.28 -11.77 -17.37
C GLU A 72 1.99 -11.75 -18.20
N ASP A 73 0.95 -11.02 -17.76
CA ASP A 73 -0.30 -10.85 -18.52
C ASP A 73 -0.38 -9.49 -19.25
N MET A 74 0.66 -8.66 -19.13
CA MET A 74 0.70 -7.32 -19.71
C MET A 74 1.10 -7.36 -21.19
N ASN A 75 0.18 -6.93 -22.04
CA ASN A 75 0.42 -6.61 -23.44
C ASN A 75 0.04 -5.15 -23.71
N PHE A 76 0.23 -4.69 -24.95
CA PHE A 76 -0.10 -3.30 -25.32
C PHE A 76 -1.55 -2.92 -25.02
N LYS A 77 -2.52 -3.80 -25.32
CA LYS A 77 -3.94 -3.55 -25.06
C LYS A 77 -4.23 -3.45 -23.57
N ARG A 78 -3.67 -4.37 -22.77
CA ARG A 78 -3.82 -4.37 -21.30
C ARG A 78 -3.17 -3.15 -20.67
N SER A 79 -2.00 -2.75 -21.17
CA SER A 79 -1.31 -1.53 -20.72
C SER A 79 -2.15 -0.28 -20.95
N LEU A 80 -2.76 -0.17 -22.14
CA LEU A 80 -3.66 0.94 -22.46
C LEU A 80 -4.92 0.93 -21.60
N LEU A 81 -5.50 -0.26 -21.33
CA LEU A 81 -6.64 -0.41 -20.44
C LEU A 81 -6.31 0.00 -19.01
N MET A 82 -5.17 -0.42 -18.47
CA MET A 82 -4.72 -0.03 -17.13
C MET A 82 -4.48 1.47 -17.03
N TRP A 83 -3.87 2.07 -18.06
CA TRP A 83 -3.72 3.52 -18.15
C TRP A 83 -5.07 4.25 -18.15
N TRP A 84 -6.03 3.78 -18.95
CA TRP A 84 -7.37 4.36 -19.03
C TRP A 84 -8.15 4.21 -17.71
N MET A 85 -8.06 3.04 -17.09
CA MET A 85 -8.66 2.77 -15.77
C MET A 85 -8.09 3.73 -14.72
N ASN A 86 -6.76 3.88 -14.66
CA ASN A 86 -6.10 4.80 -13.74
C ASN A 86 -6.50 6.26 -14.00
N HIS A 87 -6.61 6.67 -15.25
CA HIS A 87 -7.07 8.01 -15.62
C HIS A 87 -8.49 8.27 -15.11
N ASN A 88 -9.42 7.36 -15.37
CA ASN A 88 -10.81 7.49 -14.90
C ASN A 88 -10.92 7.41 -13.39
N TYR A 89 -10.13 6.57 -12.75
CA TYR A 89 -10.07 6.47 -11.29
C TYR A 89 -9.68 7.84 -10.70
N VAL A 90 -8.61 8.46 -11.19
CA VAL A 90 -8.17 9.80 -10.72
C VAL A 90 -9.26 10.85 -10.93
N LYS A 91 -9.94 10.82 -12.09
CA LYS A 91 -11.03 11.74 -12.41
C LYS A 91 -12.22 11.57 -11.47
N ASN A 92 -12.67 10.33 -11.25
CA ASN A 92 -13.80 10.02 -10.39
C ASN A 92 -13.48 10.29 -8.93
N PHE A 93 -12.27 9.95 -8.47
CA PHE A 93 -11.82 10.27 -7.13
C PHE A 93 -11.87 11.78 -6.90
N ARG A 94 -11.33 12.59 -7.81
CA ARG A 94 -11.44 14.06 -7.71
C ARG A 94 -12.87 14.57 -7.65
N LYS A 95 -13.80 13.95 -8.40
CA LYS A 95 -15.20 14.38 -8.50
C LYS A 95 -16.03 14.01 -7.27
N TYR A 96 -15.84 12.80 -6.75
CA TYR A 96 -16.74 12.22 -5.74
C TYR A 96 -16.11 12.09 -4.36
N PHE A 97 -14.78 12.05 -4.26
CA PHE A 97 -14.10 12.11 -2.97
C PHE A 97 -14.23 13.54 -2.43
N LYS A 98 -15.30 13.74 -1.67
CA LYS A 98 -15.44 14.89 -0.79
C LYS A 98 -14.48 14.61 0.35
N GLU A 99 -13.40 15.38 0.40
CA GLU A 99 -12.51 15.41 1.55
C GLU A 99 -13.40 15.65 2.78
N ASN A 100 -13.63 14.61 3.58
CA ASN A 100 -14.35 14.76 4.82
C ASN A 100 -13.50 15.73 5.65
N LYS A 101 -13.95 16.98 5.74
CA LYS A 101 -13.43 17.95 6.69
C LYS A 101 -13.74 17.40 8.08
N GLY A 102 -12.74 16.74 8.66
CA GLY A 102 -12.73 16.17 10.00
C GLY A 102 -11.30 15.81 10.35
#